data_AF-A0A1G9VZH3-F1
#
_entry.id   AF-A0A1G9VZH3-F1
#
_cell.length_a   1.000
_cell.length_b   1.000
_cell.length_c   1.000
_cell.angle_alpha   90.00
_cell.angle_beta   90.00
_cell.angle_gamma   90.00
#
_symmetry.space_group_name_H-M   'P 1'
#
loop_
_entity.id
_entity.type
_entity.pdbx_description
1 polymer ?
#
loop_
_entity_poly.entity_id
_entity_poly.type
_entity_poly.pdbx_seq_one_letter_code
_entity_poly.pdbx_strand_id
1 'polypeptide(L)'
;MRDNKNWKTSSVVMFILLVVLIYYYVFFLNPKNSIDLFESIRYSDDFAEVENLILEGYESNFKQKDYKYMSDVGGNNASRIMQFTVVDYYEKAYIIMTAPGANKLEIVKVEELPDNVKEYLFEFTSLNKGISTNP
;
A
#
# COMPACT_ATOMS: atom_id res chain seq x y z
N MET A 1 20.54 -41.65 -27.14
CA MET A 1 19.59 -40.58 -27.53
C MET A 1 18.92 -40.12 -26.25
N ARG A 2 19.24 -38.91 -25.77
CA ARG A 2 18.69 -38.37 -24.51
C ARG A 2 17.21 -38.10 -24.75
N ASP A 3 16.33 -38.78 -24.01
CA ASP A 3 14.89 -38.76 -24.23
C ASP A 3 14.33 -37.33 -24.23
N ASN A 4 14.10 -36.80 -25.44
CA ASN A 4 13.59 -35.44 -25.67
C ASN A 4 12.24 -35.21 -24.98
N LYS A 5 11.51 -36.30 -24.69
CA LYS A 5 10.24 -36.30 -23.97
C LYS A 5 10.39 -35.92 -22.49
N ASN A 6 11.42 -36.41 -21.81
CA ASN A 6 11.65 -36.10 -20.39
C ASN A 6 12.17 -34.67 -20.21
N TRP A 7 12.98 -34.18 -21.15
CA TRP A 7 13.43 -32.79 -21.17
C TRP A 7 12.27 -31.81 -21.37
N LYS A 8 11.42 -32.05 -22.38
CA LYS A 8 10.24 -31.21 -22.64
C LYS A 8 9.26 -31.22 -21.47
N THR A 9 9.05 -32.37 -20.82
CA THR A 9 8.18 -32.47 -19.64
C THR A 9 8.76 -31.69 -18.45
N SER A 10 10.07 -31.82 -18.20
CA SER A 10 10.76 -31.07 -17.13
C SER A 10 10.69 -29.55 -17.35
N SER A 11 10.90 -29.07 -18.57
CA SER A 11 10.78 -27.65 -18.89
C SER A 11 9.38 -27.09 -18.67
N VAL A 12 8.33 -27.87 -18.98
CA VAL A 12 6.94 -27.45 -18.74
C VAL A 12 6.64 -27.35 -17.25
N VAL A 13 7.09 -28.32 -16.45
CA VAL A 13 6.91 -28.29 -14.98
C VAL A 13 7.64 -27.09 -14.37
N MET A 14 8.88 -26.82 -14.80
CA MET A 14 9.64 -25.65 -14.34
C MET A 14 8.95 -24.34 -14.70
N PHE A 15 8.39 -24.24 -15.91
CA PHE A 15 7.64 -23.07 -16.34
C PHE A 15 6.38 -22.86 -15.49
N ILE A 16 5.62 -23.92 -15.21
CA ILE A 16 4.44 -23.86 -14.34
C ILE A 16 4.84 -23.39 -12.93
N LEU A 17 5.91 -23.92 -12.36
CA LEU A 17 6.40 -23.47 -11.04
C LEU A 17 6.77 -21.99 -11.04
N LEU A 18 7.43 -21.52 -12.10
CA LEU A 18 7.77 -20.10 -12.26
C LEU A 18 6.52 -19.22 -12.31
N VAL A 19 5.51 -19.63 -13.07
CA VAL A 19 4.22 -18.91 -13.16
C VAL A 19 3.52 -18.87 -11.80
N VAL A 20 3.50 -19.99 -11.06
CA VAL A 20 2.91 -20.04 -9.72
C VAL A 20 3.65 -19.13 -8.74
N LEU A 21 4.99 -19.11 -8.78
CA LEU A 21 5.82 -18.22 -7.96
C LEU A 21 5.54 -16.74 -8.25
N ILE A 22 5.50 -16.36 -9.52
CA ILE A 22 5.18 -14.99 -9.93
C ILE A 22 3.76 -14.62 -9.47
N TYR A 23 2.79 -15.52 -9.66
CA TYR A 23 1.42 -15.32 -9.21
C TYR A 23 1.35 -15.13 -7.68
N TYR A 24 2.05 -15.97 -6.92
CA TYR A 24 2.12 -15.85 -5.47
C TYR A 24 2.73 -14.50 -5.06
N TYR A 25 3.85 -14.11 -5.67
CA TYR A 25 4.52 -12.84 -5.38
C TYR A 25 3.61 -11.64 -5.65
N VAL A 26 2.98 -11.58 -6.83
CA VAL A 26 2.15 -10.42 -7.22
C VAL A 26 0.87 -10.34 -6.39
N PHE A 27 0.20 -11.48 -6.13
CA PHE A 27 -1.15 -11.48 -5.55
C PHE A 27 -1.20 -11.67 -4.03
N PHE A 28 -0.16 -12.22 -3.39
CA PHE A 28 -0.19 -12.48 -1.94
C PHE A 28 0.79 -11.62 -1.14
N LEU A 29 1.89 -11.14 -1.72
CA LEU A 29 2.87 -10.33 -0.97
C LEU A 29 2.56 -8.84 -0.98
N ASN A 30 1.74 -8.36 -1.93
CA ASN A 30 1.34 -6.96 -1.95
C ASN A 30 0.08 -6.75 -1.09
N PRO A 31 0.12 -5.86 -0.07
CA PRO A 31 -1.03 -5.56 0.76
C PRO A 31 -2.13 -4.91 -0.09
N LYS A 32 -3.38 -5.37 0.07
CA LYS A 32 -4.51 -4.90 -0.76
C LYS A 32 -5.41 -3.89 -0.07
N ASN A 33 -5.30 -3.78 1.25
CA ASN A 33 -6.11 -2.93 2.08
C ASN A 33 -5.31 -2.41 3.27
N SER A 34 -5.89 -1.50 4.06
CA SER A 34 -5.21 -0.88 5.20
C SER A 34 -4.83 -1.86 6.33
N ILE A 35 -5.57 -2.96 6.49
CA ILE A 35 -5.26 -3.99 7.50
C ILE A 35 -4.05 -4.79 7.03
N ASP A 36 -4.06 -5.29 5.79
CA ASP A 36 -2.93 -6.02 5.22
C ASP A 36 -1.65 -5.18 5.29
N LEU A 37 -1.73 -3.89 4.93
CA LEU A 37 -0.59 -2.96 4.98
C LEU A 37 -0.05 -2.82 6.41
N PHE A 38 -0.94 -2.66 7.39
CA PHE A 38 -0.53 -2.55 8.78
C PHE A 38 0.12 -3.84 9.28
N GLU A 39 -0.43 -5.00 8.93
CA GLU A 39 0.14 -6.31 9.28
C GLU A 39 1.51 -6.49 8.63
N SER A 40 1.68 -6.16 7.35
CA SER A 40 2.97 -6.21 6.67
C SER A 40 4.02 -5.33 7.34
N ILE A 41 3.66 -4.11 7.77
CA ILE A 41 4.59 -3.23 8.50
C ILE A 41 4.92 -3.77 9.89
N ARG A 42 3.92 -4.34 10.57
CA ARG A 42 4.05 -4.77 11.97
C ARG A 42 4.83 -6.06 12.12
N TYR A 43 4.68 -6.98 11.16
CA TYR A 43 5.26 -8.31 11.20
C TYR A 43 6.46 -8.48 10.26
N SER A 44 6.90 -7.43 9.57
CA SER A 44 8.13 -7.47 8.78
C SER A 44 9.36 -7.69 9.67
N ASP A 45 10.35 -8.40 9.12
CA ASP A 45 11.59 -8.68 9.85
C ASP A 45 12.50 -7.43 9.93
N ASP A 46 12.46 -6.58 8.90
CA ASP A 46 13.28 -5.37 8.83
C ASP A 46 12.62 -4.23 8.03
N PHE A 47 13.28 -3.07 8.04
CA PHE A 47 12.82 -1.88 7.35
C PHE A 47 12.90 -1.99 5.83
N ALA A 48 13.84 -2.77 5.29
CA ALA A 48 14.03 -2.90 3.85
C ALA A 48 12.86 -3.66 3.21
N GLU A 49 12.26 -4.60 3.93
CA GLU A 49 11.03 -5.27 3.49
C GLU A 49 9.88 -4.26 3.33
N VAL A 50 9.70 -3.38 4.32
CA VAL A 50 8.64 -2.34 4.31
C VAL A 50 8.92 -1.24 3.28
N GLU A 51 10.18 -0.93 3.01
CA GLU A 51 10.57 0.04 2.00
C GLU A 51 10.04 -0.34 0.61
N ASN A 52 9.97 -1.64 0.31
CA ASN A 52 9.38 -2.14 -0.94
C ASN A 52 7.86 -1.95 -1.04
N LEU A 53 7.18 -1.64 0.07
CA LEU A 53 5.74 -1.33 0.09
C LEU A 53 5.48 0.16 -0.22
N ILE A 54 6.52 0.99 -0.19
CA ILE A 54 6.42 2.42 -0.51
C ILE A 54 6.40 2.57 -2.02
N LEU A 55 5.53 3.45 -2.51
CA LEU A 55 5.50 3.79 -3.93
C LEU A 55 6.83 4.42 -4.36
N GLU A 56 7.34 3.99 -5.51
CA GLU A 56 8.58 4.52 -6.09
C GLU A 56 8.53 6.06 -6.16
N GLY A 57 9.57 6.72 -5.64
CA GLY A 57 9.67 8.17 -5.54
C GLY A 57 9.07 8.79 -4.27
N TYR A 58 8.49 7.97 -3.37
CA TYR A 58 7.91 8.41 -2.09
C TYR A 58 8.68 7.89 -0.86
N GLU A 59 9.83 7.26 -1.04
CA GLU A 59 10.63 6.57 -0.01
C GLU A 59 11.01 7.53 1.13
N SER A 60 11.23 8.81 0.84
CA SER A 60 11.56 9.82 1.86
C SER A 60 10.44 10.10 2.87
N ASN A 61 9.20 9.69 2.55
CA ASN A 61 8.01 9.97 3.36
C ASN A 61 7.80 8.98 4.51
N PHE A 62 8.47 7.83 4.48
CA PHE A 62 8.37 6.83 5.53
C PHE A 62 9.78 6.43 5.99
N LYS A 63 10.14 6.80 7.22
CA LYS A 63 11.52 6.67 7.71
C LYS A 63 11.63 5.48 8.64
N GLN A 64 12.87 5.01 8.86
CA GLN A 64 13.15 3.92 9.81
C GLN A 64 12.60 4.19 11.22
N LYS A 65 12.51 5.45 11.65
CA LYS A 65 11.90 5.82 12.93
C LYS A 65 10.39 5.54 12.96
N ASP A 66 9.70 5.71 11.84
CA ASP A 66 8.26 5.54 11.71
C ASP A 66 7.96 4.04 11.69
N TYR A 67 8.77 3.26 10.95
CA TYR A 67 8.78 1.80 11.03
C TYR A 67 8.92 1.29 12.45
N LYS A 68 9.99 1.68 13.16
CA LYS A 68 10.24 1.25 14.56
C LYS A 68 9.09 1.59 15.49
N TYR A 69 8.41 2.71 15.26
CA TYR A 69 7.25 3.09 16.06
C TYR A 69 6.07 2.16 15.80
N MET A 70 5.80 1.82 14.53
CA MET A 70 4.66 0.99 14.11
C MET A 70 4.86 -0.51 14.35
N SER A 71 6.11 -1.01 14.30
CA SER A 71 6.44 -2.43 14.48
C SER A 71 6.75 -2.82 15.93
N ASP A 72 6.72 -1.88 16.88
CA ASP A 72 6.96 -2.17 18.29
C ASP A 72 5.79 -2.96 18.92
N VAL A 73 5.93 -4.29 18.86
CA VAL A 73 5.00 -5.27 19.43
C VAL A 73 4.87 -5.14 20.96
N GLY A 74 5.85 -4.53 21.63
CA GLY A 74 5.92 -4.44 23.09
C GLY A 74 5.22 -3.22 23.71
N GLY A 75 4.85 -2.21 22.91
CA GLY A 75 4.34 -0.95 23.47
C GLY A 75 3.32 -0.17 22.62
N ASN A 76 3.40 -0.23 21.28
CA ASN A 76 2.64 0.68 20.40
C ASN A 76 1.57 -0.07 19.59
N ASN A 77 0.56 -0.59 20.28
CA ASN A 77 -0.59 -1.17 19.59
C ASN A 77 -1.49 -0.09 19.01
N ALA A 78 -1.73 -0.16 17.70
CA ALA A 78 -2.78 0.62 17.07
C ALA A 78 -4.11 0.28 17.75
N SER A 79 -4.70 1.27 18.43
CA SER A 79 -6.02 1.12 19.05
C SER A 79 -7.13 1.01 18.02
N ARG A 80 -6.89 1.50 16.80
CA ARG A 80 -7.83 1.46 15.68
C ARG A 80 -7.09 1.65 14.35
N ILE A 81 -7.49 0.88 13.34
CA ILE A 81 -7.11 1.10 11.94
C ILE A 81 -8.31 1.71 11.22
N MET A 82 -8.08 2.77 10.45
CA MET A 82 -9.12 3.44 9.67
C MET A 82 -8.61 3.67 8.26
N GLN A 83 -9.50 3.54 7.28
CA GLN A 83 -9.19 3.81 5.88
C GLN A 83 -10.03 4.99 5.41
N PHE A 84 -9.36 5.97 4.82
CA PHE A 84 -9.98 7.20 4.33
C PHE A 84 -9.62 7.45 2.88
N THR A 85 -10.57 8.00 2.14
CA THR A 85 -10.36 8.59 0.82
C THR A 85 -10.76 10.05 0.90
N VAL A 86 -9.81 10.95 0.61
CA VAL A 86 -10.08 12.37 0.45
C VAL A 86 -10.39 12.62 -1.02
N VAL A 87 -11.54 13.21 -1.31
CA VAL A 87 -11.96 13.59 -2.65
C VAL A 87 -12.10 15.10 -2.69
N ASP A 88 -11.27 15.73 -3.49
CA ASP A 88 -11.23 17.18 -3.64
C ASP A 88 -11.93 17.61 -4.94
N TYR A 89 -12.97 18.42 -4.79
CA TYR A 89 -13.62 19.18 -5.87
C TYR A 89 -13.28 20.64 -5.65
N TYR A 90 -13.06 21.39 -6.73
CA TYR A 90 -12.61 22.80 -6.71
C TYR A 90 -13.22 23.69 -5.59
N GLU A 91 -14.51 23.53 -5.28
CA GLU A 91 -15.20 24.27 -4.21
C GLU A 91 -15.48 23.46 -2.94
N LYS A 92 -15.38 22.13 -2.98
CA LYS A 92 -15.77 21.22 -1.91
C LYS A 92 -14.82 20.04 -1.81
N ALA A 93 -14.37 19.72 -0.62
CA ALA A 93 -13.66 18.46 -0.39
C ALA A 93 -14.45 17.56 0.56
N TYR A 94 -14.38 16.26 0.34
CA TYR A 94 -15.06 15.25 1.13
C TYR A 94 -14.05 14.27 1.70
N ILE A 95 -14.27 13.84 2.94
CA ILE A 95 -13.61 12.66 3.51
C ILE A 95 -14.60 11.50 3.53
N ILE A 96 -14.21 10.42 2.87
CA ILE A 96 -14.97 9.17 2.80
C ILE A 96 -14.24 8.17 3.69
N MET A 97 -14.86 7.75 4.78
CA MET A 97 -14.36 6.64 5.59
C MET A 97 -14.87 5.33 4.99
N THR A 98 -13.97 4.38 4.75
CA THR A 98 -14.32 3.04 4.30
C THR A 98 -13.97 1.99 5.36
N ALA A 99 -14.66 0.86 5.32
CA ALA A 99 -14.36 -0.28 6.19
C ALA A 99 -12.93 -0.78 5.89
N PRO A 100 -12.02 -0.83 6.89
CA PRO A 100 -10.69 -1.38 6.70
C PRO A 100 -10.79 -2.90 6.52
N GLY A 101 -9.96 -3.49 5.65
CA GLY A 101 -9.90 -4.96 5.48
C GLY A 101 -10.95 -5.58 4.56
N ALA A 102 -11.89 -4.80 4.04
CA ALA A 102 -12.91 -5.32 3.15
C ALA A 102 -12.34 -5.61 1.74
N ASN A 103 -12.77 -6.71 1.12
CA ASN A 103 -12.40 -7.07 -0.27
C ASN A 103 -12.84 -6.04 -1.32
N LYS A 104 -13.80 -5.19 -0.97
CA LYS A 104 -14.26 -4.05 -1.74
C LYS A 104 -14.40 -2.85 -0.80
N LEU A 105 -14.23 -1.65 -1.32
CA LEU A 105 -14.45 -0.43 -0.53
C LEU A 105 -15.93 -0.33 -0.13
N GLU A 106 -16.19 -0.39 1.16
CA GLU A 106 -17.53 -0.20 1.73
C GLU A 106 -17.57 1.11 2.50
N ILE A 107 -18.47 2.02 2.10
CA ILE A 107 -18.58 3.34 2.71
C ILE A 107 -19.20 3.21 4.10
N VAL A 108 -18.47 3.69 5.10
CA VAL A 108 -18.93 3.76 6.49
C VAL A 108 -19.47 5.15 6.81
N LYS A 109 -18.82 6.20 6.30
CA LYS A 109 -19.19 7.59 6.56
C LYS A 109 -18.70 8.51 5.45
N VAL A 110 -19.47 9.59 5.19
CA VAL A 110 -19.08 10.67 4.28
C VAL A 110 -19.32 11.99 5.00
N GLU A 111 -18.31 12.86 5.02
CA GLU A 111 -18.42 14.22 5.55
C GLU A 111 -17.76 15.22 4.60
N GLU A 112 -18.37 16.40 4.46
CA GLU A 112 -17.70 17.54 3.83
C GLU A 112 -16.61 18.05 4.79
N LEU A 113 -15.43 18.30 4.26
CA LEU A 113 -14.32 18.80 5.04
C LEU A 113 -14.59 20.26 5.46
N PRO A 114 -14.32 20.61 6.73
CA PRO A 114 -14.46 21.99 7.16
C PRO A 114 -13.47 22.90 6.43
N ASP A 115 -13.81 24.19 6.28
CA ASP A 115 -13.07 25.15 5.46
C ASP A 115 -11.57 25.21 5.80
N ASN A 116 -11.22 25.18 7.09
CA ASN A 116 -9.83 25.19 7.53
C ASN A 116 -9.02 23.94 7.12
N VAL A 117 -9.67 22.78 6.99
CA VAL A 117 -9.02 21.54 6.52
C VAL A 117 -8.90 21.53 5.00
N LYS A 118 -9.90 22.11 4.30
CA LYS A 118 -9.85 22.30 2.84
C LYS A 118 -8.66 23.16 2.45
N GLU A 119 -8.47 24.29 3.13
CA GLU A 119 -7.32 25.19 2.89
C GLU A 119 -5.97 24.49 3.06
N TYR A 120 -5.80 23.71 4.14
CA TYR A 120 -4.58 22.92 4.37
C TYR A 120 -4.33 21.91 3.25
N LEU A 121 -5.36 21.19 2.78
CA LEU A 121 -5.24 20.24 1.68
C LEU A 121 -4.89 20.92 0.36
N PHE A 122 -5.47 22.09 0.07
CA PHE A 122 -5.11 22.87 -1.12
C PHE A 122 -3.66 23.33 -1.10
N GLU A 123 -3.16 23.80 0.05
CA GLU A 123 -1.75 24.15 0.21
C GLU A 123 -0.85 22.92 0.02
N PHE A 124 -1.16 21.81 0.69
CA PHE A 124 -0.41 20.56 0.62
C PHE A 124 -0.35 19.98 -0.82
N THR A 125 -1.46 20.04 -1.56
CA THR A 125 -1.53 19.52 -2.93
C THR A 125 -0.94 20.47 -3.98
N SER A 126 -1.04 21.79 -3.78
CA SER A 126 -0.44 22.78 -4.68
C SER A 126 1.09 22.79 -4.63
N LEU A 127 1.69 22.45 -3.49
CA LEU A 127 3.13 22.23 -3.36
C LEU A 127 3.63 21.03 -4.18
N ASN A 128 2.82 19.98 -4.33
CA ASN A 128 3.17 18.81 -5.14
C ASN A 128 3.04 19.03 -6.65
N LYS A 129 2.23 20.00 -7.11
CA LYS A 129 2.17 20.39 -8.53
C LYS A 129 3.49 20.97 -9.05
N GLY A 130 4.34 21.49 -8.17
CA GLY A 130 5.69 21.97 -8.52
C GLY A 130 6.71 20.85 -8.79
N ILE A 131 6.39 19.59 -8.49
CA ILE A 131 7.28 18.43 -8.67
C ILE A 131 6.93 17.65 -9.95
N SER A 132 5.68 17.76 -10.45
CA SER A 132 5.19 17.06 -11.65
C SER A 132 5.36 17.84 -12.96
N THR A 133 6.21 18.86 -13.01
CA THR A 133 6.58 19.55 -14.26
C THR A 133 8.08 19.47 -14.49
N ASN A 134 8.61 18.27 -14.69
CA ASN A 134 9.76 18.07 -15.54
C ASN A 134 9.41 16.94 -16.52
N PRO A 135 9.32 17.24 -17.83
CA PRO A 135 9.05 16.24 -18.88
C PRO A 135 10.20 15.23 -19.04
#